data_AF-L0JS33-F1
#
_entry.id   AF-L0JS33-F1
#
_cell.length_a   1.000
_cell.length_b   1.000
_cell.length_c   1.000
_cell.angle_alpha   90.00
_cell.angle_beta   90.00
_cell.angle_gamma   90.00
#
_symmetry.space_group_name_H-M   'P 1'
#
loop_
_entity.id
_entity.type
_entity.pdbx_description
1 polymer ?
#
loop_
_entity_poly.entity_id
_entity_poly.type
_entity_poly.pdbx_seq_one_letter_code
_entity_poly.pdbx_strand_id
1 'polypeptide(L)'
;MDQTPDAFAAALSSGDTDRVNRAIDSVDDMELEERAALFDDCFERCRDLYASDNGYQRKSVVRFAAALYPGLAFRTVGADRTDAVLPDDWTLDEIATHRHRLREFYLDALVDDDGRVRRAAAKGLKELAVAAELIGAEDELQTMLAELETLAENHNDESVQKHINQARENVAFHAQKPGSLLPEGFRDAFE
;
A
#
# COMPACT_ATOMS: atom_id res chain seq x y z
N MET A 1 0.80 -7.83 21.47
CA MET A 1 2.27 -7.94 21.46
C MET A 1 2.83 -6.55 21.73
N ASP A 2 4.13 -6.41 21.98
CA ASP A 2 4.73 -5.06 22.05
C ASP A 2 4.56 -4.36 20.68
N GLN A 3 3.99 -3.16 20.69
CA GLN A 3 3.71 -2.35 19.50
C GLN A 3 4.90 -1.46 19.17
N THR A 4 6.08 -2.06 19.04
CA THR A 4 7.31 -1.36 18.68
C THR A 4 7.81 -1.81 17.31
N PRO A 5 8.50 -0.94 16.55
CA PRO A 5 9.06 -1.31 15.25
C PRO A 5 9.93 -2.58 15.31
N ASP A 6 10.76 -2.72 16.34
CA ASP A 6 11.64 -3.87 16.51
C ASP A 6 10.86 -5.16 16.85
N ALA A 7 9.78 -5.06 17.62
CA ALA A 7 8.92 -6.20 17.93
C ALA A 7 8.17 -6.70 16.67
N PHE A 8 7.70 -5.79 15.82
CA PHE A 8 7.12 -6.14 14.52
C PHE A 8 8.16 -6.79 13.61
N ALA A 9 9.36 -6.21 13.50
CA ALA A 9 10.46 -6.78 12.71
C ALA A 9 10.84 -8.20 13.20
N ALA A 10 10.89 -8.41 14.51
CA ALA A 10 11.14 -9.73 15.11
C ALA A 10 10.02 -10.74 14.82
N ALA A 11 8.77 -10.29 14.71
CA ALA A 11 7.66 -11.14 14.30
C ALA A 11 7.74 -11.52 12.81
N LEU A 12 8.02 -10.56 11.93
CA LEU A 12 8.16 -10.79 10.49
C LEU A 12 9.32 -11.73 10.14
N SER A 13 10.49 -11.50 10.75
CA SER A 13 11.68 -12.34 10.60
C SER A 13 11.52 -13.75 11.16
N SER A 14 10.58 -13.99 12.08
CA SER A 14 10.39 -15.32 12.65
C SER A 14 9.91 -16.36 11.64
N GLY A 15 9.23 -15.93 10.57
CA GLY A 15 8.54 -16.81 9.61
C GLY A 15 7.36 -17.59 10.20
N ASP A 16 7.03 -17.38 11.48
CA ASP A 16 5.89 -17.98 12.16
C ASP A 16 4.61 -17.25 11.74
N THR A 17 3.68 -17.99 11.13
CA THR A 17 2.45 -17.42 10.58
C THR A 17 1.57 -16.77 11.65
N ASP A 18 1.49 -17.35 12.84
CA ASP A 18 0.67 -16.80 13.92
C ASP A 18 1.29 -15.53 14.50
N ARG A 19 2.62 -15.47 14.59
CA ARG A 19 3.32 -14.25 15.00
C ARG A 19 3.17 -13.14 13.98
N VAL A 20 3.31 -13.46 12.69
CA VAL A 20 3.14 -12.49 11.59
C VAL A 20 1.72 -11.95 11.56
N ASN A 21 0.70 -12.81 11.63
CA ASN A 21 -0.69 -12.35 11.60
C ASN A 21 -1.00 -11.48 12.83
N ARG A 22 -0.53 -11.86 14.04
CA ARG A 22 -0.67 -11.00 15.21
C ARG A 22 -0.01 -9.63 15.06
N ALA A 23 1.11 -9.53 14.34
CA ALA A 23 1.76 -8.25 14.04
C ALA A 23 0.93 -7.39 13.08
N ILE A 24 0.39 -8.01 12.02
CA ILE A 24 -0.50 -7.36 11.06
C ILE A 24 -1.76 -6.85 11.77
N ASP A 25 -2.47 -7.74 12.48
CA ASP A 25 -3.69 -7.39 13.21
C ASP A 25 -3.42 -6.26 14.23
N SER A 26 -2.29 -6.34 14.94
CA SER A 26 -1.91 -5.34 15.94
C SER A 26 -1.63 -3.95 15.37
N VAL A 27 -1.25 -3.85 14.09
CA VAL A 27 -1.10 -2.56 13.39
C VAL A 27 -2.43 -2.14 12.79
N ASP A 28 -3.19 -3.07 12.22
CA ASP A 28 -4.52 -2.83 11.65
C ASP A 28 -5.54 -2.32 12.67
N ASP A 29 -5.39 -2.69 13.94
CA ASP A 29 -6.24 -2.23 15.05
C ASP A 29 -5.77 -0.89 15.67
N MET A 30 -4.65 -0.30 15.21
CA MET A 30 -4.18 1.00 15.71
C MET A 30 -5.00 2.16 15.14
N GLU A 31 -5.13 3.22 15.94
CA GLU A 31 -5.60 4.52 15.47
C GLU A 31 -4.71 5.05 14.36
N LEU A 32 -5.29 5.82 13.44
CA LEU A 32 -4.60 6.24 12.21
C LEU A 32 -3.35 7.08 12.52
N GLU A 33 -3.42 7.94 13.53
CA GLU A 33 -2.30 8.77 14.01
C GLU A 33 -1.17 7.95 14.62
N GLU A 34 -1.49 6.95 15.44
CA GLU A 34 -0.50 6.06 16.03
C GLU A 34 0.22 5.25 14.94
N ARG A 35 -0.55 4.75 13.96
CA ARG A 35 0.00 4.05 12.81
C ARG A 35 0.88 4.95 11.94
N ALA A 36 0.46 6.20 11.74
CA ALA A 36 1.24 7.19 10.99
C ALA A 36 2.57 7.52 11.68
N ALA A 37 2.56 7.70 13.00
CA ALA A 37 3.77 7.96 13.77
C ALA A 37 4.77 6.78 13.71
N LEU A 38 4.28 5.55 13.55
CA LEU A 38 5.11 4.34 13.43
C LEU A 38 5.54 4.01 11.99
N PHE A 39 4.93 4.65 10.98
CA PHE A 39 5.06 4.26 9.59
C PHE A 39 6.51 4.23 9.14
N ASP A 40 7.24 5.34 9.31
CA ASP A 40 8.61 5.47 8.80
C ASP A 40 9.55 4.43 9.40
N ASP A 41 9.54 4.30 10.72
CA ASP A 41 10.37 3.34 11.43
C ASP A 41 10.06 1.90 11.03
N CYS A 42 8.79 1.54 10.97
CA CYS A 42 8.37 0.19 10.60
C CYS A 42 8.65 -0.10 9.12
N PHE A 43 8.51 0.90 8.25
CA PHE A 43 8.71 0.75 6.82
C PHE A 43 10.19 0.58 6.46
N GLU A 44 11.11 1.29 7.12
CA GLU A 44 12.55 1.04 6.94
C GLU A 44 12.93 -0.39 7.36
N ARG A 45 12.38 -0.89 8.46
CA ARG A 45 12.57 -2.29 8.88
C ARG A 45 11.95 -3.28 7.89
N CYS A 46 10.85 -2.92 7.24
CA CYS A 46 10.29 -3.71 6.15
C CYS A 46 11.28 -3.79 4.98
N ARG A 47 11.87 -2.67 4.56
CA ARG A 47 12.88 -2.65 3.49
C ARG A 47 14.07 -3.53 3.82
N ASP A 48 14.60 -3.46 5.03
CA ASP A 48 15.71 -4.30 5.48
C ASP A 48 15.35 -5.80 5.43
N LEU A 49 14.18 -6.16 5.97
CA LEU A 49 13.71 -7.55 6.00
C LEU A 49 13.33 -8.09 4.62
N TYR A 50 13.00 -7.21 3.68
CA TYR A 50 12.70 -7.58 2.31
C TYR A 50 13.94 -8.15 1.59
N ALA A 51 15.16 -7.85 2.05
CA ALA A 51 16.40 -8.45 1.55
C ALA A 51 16.59 -9.93 1.98
N SER A 52 15.62 -10.55 2.66
CA SER A 52 15.69 -11.95 3.07
C SER A 52 15.66 -12.92 1.88
N ASP A 53 16.46 -13.99 1.96
CA ASP A 53 16.43 -15.11 1.02
C ASP A 53 15.15 -15.97 1.14
N ASN A 54 14.34 -15.75 2.18
CA ASN A 54 13.11 -16.50 2.42
C ASN A 54 11.87 -15.78 1.85
N GLY A 55 11.33 -16.30 0.75
CA GLY A 55 10.12 -15.76 0.11
C GLY A 55 8.88 -15.69 1.01
N TYR A 56 8.75 -16.55 2.04
CA TYR A 56 7.68 -16.41 3.04
C TYR A 56 7.86 -15.18 3.93
N GLN A 57 9.10 -14.85 4.30
CA GLN A 57 9.39 -13.65 5.08
C GLN A 57 9.17 -12.41 4.21
N ARG A 58 9.70 -12.37 2.98
CA ARG A 58 9.43 -11.27 2.04
C ARG A 58 7.95 -11.04 1.80
N LYS A 59 7.16 -12.11 1.61
CA LYS A 59 5.70 -12.01 1.50
C LYS A 59 5.06 -11.42 2.76
N SER A 60 5.55 -11.83 3.94
CA SER A 60 5.04 -11.34 5.22
C SER A 60 5.32 -9.85 5.39
N VAL A 61 6.50 -9.40 4.99
CA VAL A 61 6.88 -7.98 4.93
C VAL A 61 5.92 -7.21 4.03
N VAL A 62 5.66 -7.68 2.80
CA VAL A 62 4.74 -7.00 1.86
C VAL A 62 3.32 -6.90 2.44
N ARG A 63 2.83 -7.96 3.09
CA ARG A 63 1.52 -7.94 3.77
C ARG A 63 1.48 -6.95 4.93
N PHE A 64 2.55 -6.87 5.71
CA PHE A 64 2.62 -5.96 6.83
C PHE A 64 2.75 -4.50 6.38
N ALA A 65 3.53 -4.21 5.34
CA ALA A 65 3.62 -2.87 4.75
C ALA A 65 2.25 -2.38 4.25
N ALA A 66 1.41 -3.27 3.72
CA ALA A 66 0.03 -2.95 3.36
C ALA A 66 -0.84 -2.55 4.56
N ALA A 67 -0.78 -3.34 5.64
CA ALA A 67 -1.47 -3.02 6.89
C ALA A 67 -0.94 -1.74 7.56
N LEU A 68 0.35 -1.45 7.40
CA LEU A 68 1.01 -0.27 7.96
C LEU A 68 0.51 1.05 7.35
N TYR A 69 -0.15 1.02 6.18
CA TYR A 69 -0.68 2.23 5.58
C TYR A 69 -1.66 2.95 6.52
N PRO A 70 -1.38 4.19 6.98
CA PRO A 70 -2.20 4.84 8.01
C PRO A 70 -3.56 5.35 7.52
N GLY A 71 -3.74 5.58 6.22
CA GLY A 71 -5.02 6.05 5.70
C GLY A 71 -5.47 7.44 6.17
N LEU A 72 -4.60 8.28 6.76
CA LEU A 72 -4.97 9.63 7.22
C LEU A 72 -5.63 10.50 6.13
N ALA A 73 -5.24 10.28 4.87
CA ALA A 73 -5.82 10.96 3.72
C ALA A 73 -7.33 10.75 3.58
N PHE A 74 -7.91 9.70 4.17
CA PHE A 74 -9.35 9.48 4.14
C PHE A 74 -10.15 10.56 4.86
N ARG A 75 -9.52 11.35 5.75
CA ARG A 75 -10.16 12.51 6.38
C ARG A 75 -10.47 13.65 5.41
N THR A 76 -9.83 13.65 4.23
CA THR A 76 -10.09 14.65 3.18
C THR A 76 -11.28 14.26 2.30
N VAL A 77 -11.83 13.05 2.44
CA VAL A 77 -12.92 12.59 1.59
C VAL A 77 -14.20 13.36 1.92
N GLY A 78 -14.77 14.03 0.92
CA GLY A 78 -15.97 14.85 1.09
C GLY A 78 -15.72 16.20 1.80
N ALA A 79 -14.46 16.58 2.00
CA ALA A 79 -14.05 17.86 2.56
C ALA A 79 -13.09 18.59 1.61
N ASP A 80 -12.85 19.88 1.85
CA ASP A 80 -11.82 20.62 1.14
C ASP A 80 -10.45 20.00 1.45
N ARG A 81 -9.73 19.58 0.39
CA ARG A 81 -8.44 18.92 0.48
C ARG A 81 -7.37 19.93 0.93
N THR A 82 -7.27 20.11 2.24
CA THR A 82 -6.35 21.03 2.91
C THR A 82 -5.72 20.34 4.13
N ASP A 83 -4.59 20.85 4.61
CA ASP A 83 -3.95 20.29 5.81
C ASP A 83 -4.82 20.44 7.08
N ALA A 84 -5.78 21.37 7.08
CA ALA A 84 -6.62 21.67 8.23
C ALA A 84 -7.56 20.52 8.68
N VAL A 85 -7.77 19.50 7.84
CA VAL A 85 -8.57 18.31 8.20
C VAL A 85 -7.72 17.17 8.76
N LEU A 86 -6.39 17.34 8.79
CA LEU A 86 -5.44 16.39 9.36
C LEU A 86 -5.11 16.79 10.81
N PRO A 87 -4.60 15.85 11.64
CA PRO A 87 -4.04 16.21 12.94
C PRO A 87 -2.89 17.22 12.78
N ASP A 88 -2.67 18.08 13.79
CA ASP A 88 -1.78 19.25 13.74
C ASP A 88 -0.34 18.95 13.27
N ASP A 89 0.14 17.71 13.40
CA ASP A 89 1.49 17.27 13.02
C ASP A 89 1.59 16.67 11.60
N TRP A 90 0.52 16.73 10.79
CA TRP A 90 0.48 16.07 9.47
C TRP A 90 0.01 16.98 8.34
N THR A 91 0.71 16.86 7.21
CA THR A 91 0.38 17.54 5.94
C THR A 91 -0.07 16.55 4.86
N LEU A 92 -0.77 17.05 3.86
CA LEU A 92 -1.15 16.30 2.66
C LEU A 92 0.08 15.73 1.92
N ASP A 93 1.20 16.45 1.94
CA ASP A 93 2.45 16.04 1.31
C ASP A 93 3.13 14.89 2.07
N GLU A 94 3.12 14.92 3.41
CA GLU A 94 3.66 13.84 4.24
C GLU A 94 2.85 12.54 4.07
N ILE A 95 1.51 12.63 4.11
CA ILE A 95 0.67 11.44 3.90
C ILE A 95 0.76 10.92 2.47
N ALA A 96 1.01 11.79 1.48
CA ALA A 96 1.30 11.38 0.10
C ALA A 96 2.67 10.68 -0.01
N THR A 97 3.66 11.13 0.77
CA THR A 97 4.98 10.48 0.84
C THR A 97 4.87 9.03 1.30
N HIS A 98 3.99 8.72 2.26
CA HIS A 98 3.73 7.33 2.66
C HIS A 98 3.20 6.47 1.50
N ARG A 99 2.21 6.97 0.74
CA ARG A 99 1.67 6.25 -0.42
C ARG A 99 2.71 6.07 -1.52
N HIS A 100 3.50 7.10 -1.80
CA HIS A 100 4.59 7.02 -2.77
C HIS A 100 5.62 5.95 -2.39
N ARG A 101 6.07 5.93 -1.13
CA ARG A 101 7.01 4.92 -0.62
C ARG A 101 6.45 3.50 -0.73
N LEU A 102 5.18 3.30 -0.37
CA LEU A 102 4.53 1.99 -0.53
C LEU A 102 4.42 1.58 -2.00
N ARG A 103 4.09 2.51 -2.89
CA ARG A 103 4.00 2.27 -4.33
C ARG A 103 5.33 1.77 -4.88
N GLU A 104 6.43 2.48 -4.61
CA GLU A 104 7.77 2.06 -5.03
C GLU A 104 8.10 0.65 -4.53
N PHE A 105 7.86 0.42 -3.23
CA PHE A 105 8.11 -0.89 -2.62
C PHE A 105 7.30 -2.02 -3.27
N TYR A 106 6.03 -1.77 -3.62
CA TYR A 106 5.22 -2.78 -4.29
C TYR A 106 5.61 -3.00 -5.75
N LEU A 107 6.09 -1.97 -6.45
CA LEU A 107 6.60 -2.14 -7.82
C LEU A 107 7.85 -3.03 -7.84
N ASP A 108 8.77 -2.81 -6.90
CA ASP A 108 9.93 -3.69 -6.70
C ASP A 108 9.49 -5.12 -6.36
N ALA A 109 8.49 -5.26 -5.47
CA ALA A 109 7.96 -6.56 -5.08
C ALA A 109 7.13 -7.26 -6.16
N LEU A 110 6.68 -6.56 -7.19
CA LEU A 110 5.93 -7.12 -8.30
C LEU A 110 6.81 -7.91 -9.27
N VAL A 111 8.13 -7.72 -9.21
CA VAL A 111 9.13 -8.45 -10.01
C VAL A 111 9.96 -9.42 -9.18
N ASP A 112 9.60 -9.65 -7.92
CA ASP A 112 10.22 -10.65 -7.03
C ASP A 112 10.21 -12.05 -7.65
N ASP A 113 11.19 -12.89 -7.31
CA ASP A 113 11.30 -14.25 -7.81
C ASP A 113 10.22 -15.20 -7.24
N ASP A 114 9.74 -14.97 -6.02
CA ASP A 114 8.63 -15.71 -5.41
C ASP A 114 7.27 -15.13 -5.84
N GLY A 115 6.49 -15.90 -6.60
CA GLY A 115 5.17 -15.49 -7.07
C GLY A 115 4.14 -15.17 -5.97
N ARG A 116 4.39 -15.59 -4.72
CA ARG A 116 3.55 -15.23 -3.57
C ARG A 116 3.80 -13.78 -3.13
N VAL A 117 5.04 -13.32 -3.25
CA VAL A 117 5.44 -11.94 -3.01
C VAL A 117 4.81 -11.05 -4.07
N ARG A 118 4.96 -11.41 -5.35
CA ARG A 118 4.31 -10.70 -6.47
C ARG A 118 2.79 -10.57 -6.29
N ARG A 119 2.12 -11.63 -5.84
CA ARG A 119 0.68 -11.59 -5.54
C ARG A 119 0.32 -10.66 -4.39
N ALA A 120 1.14 -10.63 -3.33
CA ALA A 120 0.92 -9.72 -2.22
C ALA A 120 1.11 -8.26 -2.67
N ALA A 121 2.14 -7.98 -3.47
CA ALA A 121 2.41 -6.66 -4.02
C ALA A 121 1.28 -6.16 -4.94
N ALA A 122 0.77 -7.03 -5.82
CA ALA A 122 -0.37 -6.70 -6.68
C ALA A 122 -1.64 -6.37 -5.86
N LYS A 123 -1.83 -7.01 -4.69
CA LYS A 123 -2.93 -6.67 -3.76
C LYS A 123 -2.69 -5.30 -3.09
N GLY A 124 -1.47 -5.03 -2.62
CA GLY A 124 -1.11 -3.74 -2.03
C GLY A 124 -1.26 -2.58 -3.00
N LEU A 125 -0.85 -2.75 -4.27
CA LEU A 125 -1.07 -1.74 -5.33
C LEU A 125 -2.56 -1.51 -5.58
N LYS A 126 -3.38 -2.55 -5.58
CA LYS A 126 -4.84 -2.38 -5.69
C LYS A 126 -5.38 -1.55 -4.53
N GLU A 127 -4.94 -1.80 -3.31
CA GLU A 127 -5.38 -1.04 -2.12
C GLU A 127 -4.93 0.42 -2.19
N LEU A 128 -3.73 0.71 -2.69
CA LEU A 128 -3.30 2.09 -2.98
C LEU A 128 -4.14 2.76 -4.07
N ALA A 129 -4.51 2.03 -5.12
CA ALA A 129 -5.37 2.57 -6.17
C ALA A 129 -6.78 2.90 -5.64
N VAL A 130 -7.35 2.05 -4.80
CA VAL A 130 -8.60 2.35 -4.09
C VAL A 130 -8.43 3.60 -3.22
N ALA A 131 -7.32 3.70 -2.49
CA ALA A 131 -7.08 4.86 -1.65
C ALA A 131 -6.97 6.16 -2.46
N ALA A 132 -6.23 6.12 -3.58
CA ALA A 132 -6.08 7.24 -4.49
C ALA A 132 -7.40 7.67 -5.13
N GLU A 133 -8.24 6.71 -5.57
CA GLU A 133 -9.59 6.99 -6.07
C GLU A 133 -10.44 7.71 -5.00
N LEU A 134 -10.48 7.17 -3.78
CA LEU A 134 -11.31 7.70 -2.70
C LEU A 134 -10.94 9.15 -2.35
N ILE A 135 -9.65 9.48 -2.35
CA ILE A 135 -9.17 10.84 -2.03
C ILE A 135 -9.11 11.76 -3.26
N GLY A 136 -9.48 11.27 -4.45
CA GLY A 136 -9.43 12.02 -5.71
C GLY A 136 -8.02 12.33 -6.21
N ALA A 137 -7.03 11.50 -5.89
CA ALA A 137 -5.65 11.62 -6.38
C ALA A 137 -5.49 10.96 -7.76
N GLU A 138 -6.11 11.55 -8.79
CA GLU A 138 -6.06 11.02 -10.16
C GLU A 138 -4.64 11.00 -10.74
N ASP A 139 -3.81 11.98 -10.39
CA ASP A 139 -2.40 12.04 -10.77
C ASP A 139 -1.59 10.85 -10.22
N GLU A 140 -1.90 10.41 -9.00
CA GLU A 140 -1.29 9.21 -8.42
C GLU A 140 -1.70 7.94 -9.18
N LEU A 141 -2.97 7.82 -9.58
CA LEU A 141 -3.48 6.69 -10.38
C LEU A 141 -2.81 6.63 -11.76
N GLN A 142 -2.70 7.76 -12.44
CA GLN A 142 -2.02 7.83 -13.74
C GLN A 142 -0.52 7.52 -13.63
N THR A 143 0.13 7.97 -12.55
CA THR A 143 1.53 7.64 -12.30
C THR A 143 1.73 6.13 -12.10
N MET A 144 0.87 5.48 -11.30
CA MET A 144 0.90 4.03 -11.09
C MET A 144 0.73 3.26 -12.41
N LEU A 145 -0.15 3.72 -13.31
CA LEU A 145 -0.32 3.10 -14.62
C LEU A 145 0.94 3.20 -15.48
N ALA A 146 1.53 4.39 -15.59
CA ALA A 146 2.74 4.61 -16.38
C ALA A 146 3.93 3.78 -15.86
N GLU A 147 4.07 3.66 -14.54
CA GLU A 147 5.12 2.82 -13.92
C GLU A 147 4.89 1.32 -14.19
N LEU A 148 3.64 0.86 -14.11
CA LEU A 148 3.29 -0.53 -14.42
C LEU A 148 3.48 -0.87 -15.91
N GLU A 149 3.22 0.08 -16.80
CA GLU A 149 3.51 -0.06 -18.24
C GLU A 149 5.01 -0.16 -18.49
N THR A 150 5.79 0.74 -17.90
CA THR A 150 7.26 0.70 -17.97
C THR A 150 7.81 -0.62 -17.41
N LEU A 151 7.27 -1.10 -16.29
CA LEU A 151 7.66 -2.37 -15.70
C LEU A 151 7.29 -3.56 -16.61
N ALA A 152 6.13 -3.50 -17.26
CA ALA A 152 5.72 -4.52 -18.23
C ALA A 152 6.66 -4.58 -19.44
N GLU A 153 7.14 -3.44 -19.93
CA GLU A 153 8.09 -3.37 -21.05
C GLU A 153 9.48 -3.95 -20.69
N ASN A 154 9.89 -3.79 -19.44
CA ASN A 154 11.23 -4.18 -18.98
C ASN A 154 11.36 -5.67 -18.59
N HIS A 155 10.26 -6.40 -18.45
CA HIS A 155 10.29 -7.79 -17.98
C HIS A 155 9.63 -8.75 -18.97
N ASN A 156 10.35 -9.78 -19.43
CA ASN A 156 9.81 -10.73 -20.41
C ASN A 156 9.37 -12.09 -19.82
N ASP A 157 9.59 -12.30 -18.52
CA ASP A 157 9.18 -13.53 -17.85
C ASP A 157 7.65 -13.61 -17.75
N GLU A 158 7.05 -14.67 -18.32
CA GLU A 158 5.59 -14.85 -18.39
C GLU A 158 4.94 -14.85 -16.99
N SER A 159 5.61 -15.44 -16.00
CA SER A 159 5.11 -15.55 -14.63
C SER A 159 5.15 -14.22 -13.87
N VAL A 160 6.09 -13.34 -14.22
CA VAL A 160 6.18 -11.97 -13.73
C VAL A 160 5.15 -11.10 -14.47
N GLN A 161 5.13 -11.16 -15.80
CA GLN A 161 4.19 -10.48 -16.68
C GLN A 161 2.73 -10.68 -16.26
N LYS A 162 2.36 -11.91 -15.89
CA LYS A 162 1.02 -12.21 -15.37
C LYS A 162 0.63 -11.30 -14.20
N HIS A 163 1.53 -11.08 -13.24
CA HIS A 163 1.24 -10.30 -12.05
C HIS A 163 1.31 -8.79 -12.33
N ILE A 164 2.22 -8.35 -13.20
CA ILE A 164 2.26 -6.96 -13.68
C ILE A 164 0.94 -6.60 -14.36
N ASN A 165 0.48 -7.43 -15.30
CA ASN A 165 -0.78 -7.19 -16.00
C ASN A 165 -1.98 -7.19 -15.04
N GLN A 166 -2.01 -8.10 -14.07
CA GLN A 166 -3.06 -8.10 -13.04
C GLN A 166 -3.07 -6.81 -12.21
N ALA A 167 -1.90 -6.29 -11.82
CA ALA A 167 -1.79 -5.03 -11.09
C ALA A 167 -2.25 -3.86 -11.97
N ARG A 168 -1.84 -3.83 -13.25
CA ARG A 168 -2.24 -2.80 -14.21
C ARG A 168 -3.75 -2.77 -14.43
N GLU A 169 -4.38 -3.94 -14.60
CA GLU A 169 -5.84 -4.03 -14.72
C GLU A 169 -6.55 -3.52 -13.47
N ASN A 170 -6.04 -3.84 -12.28
CA ASN A 170 -6.59 -3.33 -11.02
C ASN A 170 -6.50 -1.80 -10.94
N VAL A 171 -5.34 -1.20 -11.24
CA VAL A 171 -5.17 0.25 -11.20
C VAL A 171 -6.01 0.93 -12.29
N ALA A 172 -6.04 0.37 -13.51
CA ALA A 172 -6.78 0.93 -14.64
C ALA A 172 -8.30 0.98 -14.36
N PHE A 173 -8.82 -0.01 -13.63
CA PHE A 173 -10.22 -0.01 -13.20
C PHE A 173 -10.55 1.24 -12.38
N HIS A 174 -9.68 1.64 -11.46
CA HIS A 174 -9.88 2.81 -10.59
C HIS A 174 -9.64 4.13 -11.35
N ALA A 175 -8.63 4.19 -12.22
CA ALA A 175 -8.31 5.37 -13.03
C ALA A 175 -9.36 5.72 -14.09
N GLN A 176 -10.01 4.71 -14.69
CA GLN A 176 -10.97 4.94 -15.79
C GLN A 176 -12.43 5.02 -15.33
N LYS A 177 -12.73 4.60 -14.10
CA LYS A 177 -14.10 4.58 -13.54
C LYS A 177 -14.15 5.16 -12.12
N PRO A 178 -13.76 6.44 -11.93
CA PRO A 178 -13.81 7.09 -10.63
C PRO A 178 -15.26 7.07 -10.09
N GLY A 179 -15.43 6.61 -8.84
CA GLY A 179 -16.72 6.56 -8.15
C GLY A 179 -17.54 5.28 -8.38
N SER A 180 -16.99 4.27 -9.06
CA SER A 180 -17.72 3.03 -9.37
C SER A 180 -18.07 2.19 -8.14
N LEU A 181 -17.33 2.34 -7.03
CA LEU A 181 -17.55 1.64 -5.76
C LEU A 181 -18.28 2.47 -4.69
N LEU A 182 -18.57 3.75 -4.95
CA LEU A 182 -19.36 4.55 -4.01
C LEU A 182 -20.81 4.05 -3.98
N PRO A 183 -21.43 3.88 -2.79
CA PRO A 183 -22.87 3.61 -2.68
C PRO A 183 -23.66 4.65 -3.48
N GLU A 184 -24.74 4.24 -4.14
CA GLU A 184 -25.48 5.08 -5.11
C GLU A 184 -25.83 6.49 -4.58
N GLY A 185 -26.04 6.65 -3.27
CA GLY A 185 -26.32 7.96 -2.65
C GLY A 185 -25.17 8.98 -2.63
N PHE A 186 -23.93 8.61 -3.00
CA PHE A 186 -22.79 9.53 -3.12
C PHE A 186 -22.44 9.91 -4.56
N ARG A 187 -23.03 9.24 -5.57
CA ARG A 187 -22.77 9.54 -6.99
C ARG A 187 -23.41 10.87 -7.42
N ASP A 188 -24.56 11.22 -6.84
CA ASP A 188 -25.32 12.43 -7.16
C ASP A 188 -24.69 13.73 -6.60
N ALA A 189 -23.60 13.64 -5.84
CA ALA A 189 -22.90 14.81 -5.29
C ALA A 189 -21.84 15.39 -6.24
N PHE A 190 -21.60 14.74 -7.39
CA PHE A 190 -20.56 15.10 -8.37
C PHE A 190 -21.10 15.39 -9.78
N GLU A 191 -22.42 15.46 -9.97
CA GLU A 191 -23.09 16.11 -11.13
C GLU A 191 -23.69 17.46 -10.73
#